data_AF-A0A7C4ESQ2-F1
#
_entry.id   AF-A0A7C4ESQ2-F1
#
_cell.length_a   1.000
_cell.length_b   1.000
_cell.length_c   1.000
_cell.angle_alpha   90.00
_cell.angle_beta   90.00
_cell.angle_gamma   90.00
#
_symmetry.space_group_name_H-M   'P 1'
#
loop_
_entity.id
_entity.type
_entity.pdbx_description
1 polymer ?
#
loop_
_entity_poly.entity_id
_entity_poly.type
_entity_poly.pdbx_seq_one_letter_code
_entity_poly.pdbx_strand_id
1 'polypeptide(L)'
;MTTSSNEEIEAEILRRITRPGWVATRGLVSDPADAASSEEECAAIEAVMKAMAARGLVQLWKLILFDGGDAILAAARPGFKLDEDLERRGAWAKAESYVNDE
;
A
#
# COMPACT_ATOMS: atom_id res chain seq x y z
N MET A 1 -23.53 2.57 2.14
CA MET A 1 -22.08 2.55 1.89
C MET A 1 -21.53 3.83 2.49
N THR A 2 -20.88 3.74 3.65
CA THR A 2 -20.21 4.87 4.28
C THR A 2 -18.87 5.05 3.60
N THR A 3 -18.72 6.14 2.86
CA THR A 3 -17.42 6.59 2.36
C THR A 3 -16.52 6.81 3.58
N SER A 4 -15.48 5.97 3.74
CA SER A 4 -14.50 6.20 4.80
C SER A 4 -13.83 7.55 4.58
N SER A 5 -13.74 8.34 5.64
CA SER A 5 -13.04 9.62 5.60
C SER A 5 -11.53 9.40 5.43
N ASN A 6 -10.82 10.39 4.86
CA ASN A 6 -9.38 10.31 4.66
C ASN A 6 -8.60 10.02 5.97
N GLU A 7 -9.08 10.50 7.11
CA GLU A 7 -8.49 10.25 8.43
C GLU A 7 -8.61 8.79 8.86
N GLU A 8 -9.75 8.14 8.57
CA GLU A 8 -9.95 6.72 8.86
C GLU A 8 -9.05 5.84 7.98
N ILE A 9 -8.87 6.21 6.70
CA ILE A 9 -7.95 5.54 5.77
C ILE A 9 -6.51 5.67 6.26
N GLU A 10 -6.08 6.88 6.66
CA GLU A 10 -4.75 7.13 7.23
C GLU A 10 -4.52 6.28 8.49
N ALA A 11 -5.47 6.27 9.41
CA ALA A 11 -5.38 5.49 10.65
C ALA A 11 -5.27 3.98 10.38
N GLU A 12 -6.03 3.46 9.41
CA GLU A 12 -5.98 2.04 9.05
C GLU A 12 -4.65 1.66 8.38
N ILE A 13 -4.11 2.51 7.49
CA ILE A 13 -2.79 2.31 6.88
C ILE A 13 -1.73 2.23 7.98
N LEU A 14 -1.71 3.19 8.91
CA LEU A 14 -0.76 3.21 10.03
C LEU A 14 -0.90 1.97 10.92
N ARG A 15 -2.14 1.54 11.20
CA ARG A 15 -2.43 0.33 11.98
C ARG A 15 -1.87 -0.94 11.33
N ARG A 16 -1.85 -1.03 9.99
CA ARG A 16 -1.37 -2.22 9.28
C ARG A 16 0.15 -2.25 9.15
N ILE A 17 0.79 -1.13 8.79
CA ILE A 17 2.24 -1.08 8.58
C ILE A 17 3.07 -1.23 9.87
N THR A 18 2.43 -1.10 11.04
CA THR A 18 3.07 -1.30 12.34
C THR A 18 3.30 -2.78 12.69
N ARG A 19 2.63 -3.72 12.00
CA ARG A 19 2.90 -5.17 12.15
C ARG A 19 4.07 -5.60 11.26
N PRO A 20 5.01 -6.44 11.74
CA PRO A 20 6.14 -6.91 10.93
C PRO A 20 5.68 -7.63 9.66
N GLY A 21 6.17 -7.20 8.50
CA GLY A 21 5.87 -7.83 7.20
C GLY A 21 4.52 -7.47 6.59
N TRP A 22 3.86 -6.42 7.08
CA TRP A 22 2.61 -5.94 6.50
C TRP A 22 2.83 -4.62 5.76
N VAL A 23 2.38 -4.61 4.51
CA VAL A 23 2.24 -3.40 3.70
C VAL A 23 0.76 -3.12 3.48
N ALA A 24 0.40 -1.86 3.41
CA ALA A 24 -0.95 -1.48 3.02
C ALA A 24 -0.98 -1.28 1.49
N THR A 25 -1.90 -1.94 0.80
CA THR A 25 -2.13 -1.75 -0.64
C THR A 25 -3.57 -1.29 -0.88
N ARG A 26 -3.88 -0.84 -2.09
CA ARG A 26 -5.25 -0.42 -2.49
C ARG A 26 -6.34 -1.47 -2.20
N GLY A 27 -6.02 -2.76 -2.26
CA GLY A 27 -6.96 -3.86 -1.96
C GLY A 27 -6.90 -4.36 -0.51
N LEU A 28 -6.02 -3.78 0.30
CA LEU A 28 -5.76 -4.18 1.68
C LEU A 28 -6.31 -3.18 2.69
N VAL A 29 -6.88 -2.04 2.30
CA VAL A 29 -7.65 -1.21 3.25
C VAL A 29 -9.03 -1.83 3.45
N SER A 30 -9.61 -2.39 2.39
CA SER A 30 -10.82 -3.21 2.40
C SER A 30 -10.49 -4.67 2.74
N ASP A 31 -11.46 -5.40 3.31
CA ASP A 31 -11.31 -6.84 3.54
C ASP A 31 -11.05 -7.54 2.19
N PRO A 32 -10.02 -8.39 2.03
CA PRO A 32 -9.83 -9.15 0.79
C PRO A 32 -11.03 -10.07 0.43
N ALA A 33 -11.94 -10.33 1.38
CA ALA A 33 -13.23 -10.96 1.10
C ALA A 33 -14.28 -10.00 0.49
N ASP A 34 -14.15 -8.69 0.70
CA ASP A 34 -14.93 -7.62 0.07
C ASP A 34 -14.20 -7.16 -1.21
N ALA A 35 -14.18 -8.04 -2.21
CA ALA A 35 -13.58 -7.81 -3.52
C ALA A 35 -14.37 -6.79 -4.39
N ALA A 36 -14.91 -5.72 -3.80
CA ALA A 36 -15.70 -4.71 -4.49
C ALA A 36 -15.43 -3.29 -3.99
N SER A 37 -14.15 -2.93 -3.76
CA SER A 37 -13.81 -1.52 -3.71
C SER A 37 -13.99 -0.90 -5.08
N SER A 38 -14.75 0.20 -5.14
CA SER A 38 -14.92 0.93 -6.39
C SER A 38 -13.56 1.52 -6.84
N GLU A 39 -13.42 1.79 -8.14
CA GLU A 39 -12.24 2.47 -8.66
C GLU A 39 -12.01 3.84 -7.99
N GLU A 40 -13.10 4.51 -7.61
CA GLU A 40 -13.09 5.76 -6.85
C GLU A 40 -12.51 5.59 -5.44
N GLU A 41 -12.87 4.52 -4.74
CA GLU A 41 -12.32 4.20 -3.42
C GLU A 41 -10.83 3.85 -3.51
N CYS A 42 -10.43 3.10 -4.55
CA CYS A 42 -9.02 2.83 -4.83
C CYS A 42 -8.22 4.13 -5.04
N ALA A 43 -8.77 5.06 -5.85
CA ALA A 43 -8.13 6.34 -6.10
C ALA A 43 -8.01 7.20 -4.83
N ALA A 44 -9.02 7.19 -3.97
CA ALA A 44 -8.98 7.90 -2.68
C ALA A 44 -7.89 7.32 -1.76
N ILE A 45 -7.77 6.00 -1.66
CA ILE A 45 -6.73 5.33 -0.87
C ILE A 45 -5.33 5.67 -1.41
N GLU A 46 -5.13 5.63 -2.73
CA GLU A 46 -3.85 5.99 -3.33
C GLU A 46 -3.49 7.47 -3.08
N ALA A 47 -4.47 8.37 -3.14
CA ALA A 47 -4.27 9.78 -2.83
C ALA A 47 -3.84 9.97 -1.36
N VAL A 48 -4.46 9.26 -0.42
CA VAL A 48 -4.08 9.30 1.00
C VAL A 48 -2.67 8.74 1.20
N MET A 49 -2.33 7.61 0.58
CA MET A 49 -0.99 7.03 0.63
C MET A 49 0.08 8.01 0.12
N LYS A 50 -0.18 8.70 -0.99
CA LYS A 50 0.71 9.75 -1.53
C LYS A 50 0.83 10.94 -0.58
N ALA A 51 -0.26 11.40 0.02
CA ALA A 51 -0.23 12.48 1.00
C ALA A 51 0.58 12.11 2.26
N MET A 52 0.41 10.87 2.75
CA MET A 52 1.19 10.35 3.88
C MET A 52 2.68 10.24 3.55
N ALA A 53 3.01 9.84 2.32
CA ALA A 53 4.40 9.75 1.86
C ALA A 53 5.06 11.12 1.75
N ALA A 54 4.34 12.12 1.23
CA ALA A 54 4.80 13.51 1.21
C ALA A 54 5.06 14.08 2.61
N ARG A 55 4.31 13.60 3.62
CA ARG A 55 4.52 13.92 5.05
C ARG A 55 5.63 13.10 5.71
N GLY A 56 6.27 12.17 4.98
CA GLY A 56 7.30 11.27 5.52
C GLY A 56 6.78 10.20 6.48
N LEU A 57 5.46 9.97 6.54
CA LEU A 57 4.84 9.00 7.44
C LEU A 57 4.93 7.57 6.91
N VAL A 58 5.03 7.42 5.59
CA VAL A 58 5.17 6.13 4.90
C VAL A 58 6.18 6.26 3.78
N GLN A 59 6.73 5.13 3.35
CA GLN A 59 7.45 5.00 2.10
C GLN A 59 6.58 4.23 1.11
N LEU A 60 6.45 4.76 -0.10
CA LEU A 60 5.71 4.10 -1.16
C LEU A 60 6.60 3.13 -1.93
N TRP A 61 5.99 2.03 -2.33
CA TRP A 61 6.59 0.96 -3.09
C TRP A 61 5.63 0.53 -4.19
N LYS A 62 6.19 0.10 -5.31
CA LYS A 62 5.46 -0.56 -6.39
C LYS A 62 5.65 -2.06 -6.23
N LEU A 63 4.58 -2.76 -5.86
CA LEU A 63 4.55 -4.22 -5.84
C LEU A 63 4.28 -4.74 -7.24
N ILE A 64 5.21 -5.51 -7.80
CA ILE A 64 5.11 -6.13 -9.12
C ILE A 64 4.82 -7.61 -8.89
N LEU A 65 3.62 -8.05 -9.23
CA LEU A 65 3.20 -9.44 -9.11
C LEU A 65 3.85 -10.27 -10.23
N PHE A 66 4.37 -11.45 -9.89
CA PHE A 66 4.96 -12.35 -10.90
C PHE A 66 3.92 -12.96 -11.82
N ASP A 67 2.69 -13.11 -11.34
CA ASP A 67 1.56 -13.53 -12.14
C ASP A 67 0.83 -12.29 -12.67
N GLY A 68 0.59 -12.24 -13.99
CA GLY A 68 -0.08 -11.11 -14.65
C GLY A 68 0.77 -9.87 -14.92
N GLY A 69 1.90 -9.67 -14.24
CA GLY A 69 2.77 -8.49 -14.42
C GLY A 69 2.15 -7.18 -13.88
N ASP A 70 1.05 -7.30 -13.14
CA ASP A 70 0.35 -6.17 -12.55
C ASP A 70 1.20 -5.48 -11.49
N ALA A 71 1.12 -4.16 -11.47
CA ALA A 71 1.77 -3.32 -10.49
C ALA A 71 0.75 -2.68 -9.55
N ILE A 72 0.98 -2.78 -8.25
CA ILE A 72 0.10 -2.26 -7.21
C ILE A 72 0.90 -1.31 -6.31
N LEU A 73 0.32 -0.16 -5.99
CA LEU A 73 0.91 0.76 -5.01
C LEU A 73 0.79 0.18 -3.60
N ALA A 74 1.89 0.22 -2.86
CA ALA A 74 1.99 -0.23 -1.50
C ALA A 74 2.63 0.85 -0.61
N ALA A 75 2.08 1.04 0.57
CA ALA A 75 2.67 1.85 1.62
C ALA A 75 3.33 0.93 2.67
N ALA A 76 4.56 1.25 3.02
CA ALA A 76 5.32 0.61 4.09
C ALA A 76 5.79 1.67 5.10
N ARG A 77 6.19 1.23 6.29
CA ARG A 77 6.82 2.13 7.26
C ARG A 77 8.11 2.75 6.67
N PRO A 78 8.44 4.02 6.99
CA PRO A 78 9.69 4.63 6.53
C PRO A 78 10.91 3.80 6.93
N GLY A 79 11.85 3.63 6.00
CA GLY A 79 13.08 2.86 6.23
C GLY A 79 12.87 1.33 6.25
N PHE A 80 11.67 0.83 5.97
CA PHE A 80 11.47 -0.60 5.71
C PHE A 80 11.83 -0.95 4.29
N LYS A 81 12.78 -1.87 4.15
CA LYS A 81 13.24 -2.40 2.88
C LYS A 81 12.32 -3.54 2.44
N LEU A 82 11.23 -3.16 1.77
CA LEU A 82 10.19 -4.10 1.35
C LEU A 82 10.72 -5.09 0.31
N ASP A 83 11.57 -4.61 -0.60
CA ASP A 83 12.33 -5.40 -1.56
C ASP A 83 13.10 -6.55 -0.90
N GLU A 84 13.95 -6.22 0.09
CA GLU A 84 14.76 -7.21 0.82
C GLU A 84 13.91 -8.18 1.66
N ASP A 85 12.76 -7.73 2.18
CA ASP A 85 11.83 -8.59 2.94
C ASP A 85 11.11 -9.59 2.01
N LEU A 86 10.63 -9.15 0.85
CA LEU A 86 9.97 -10.01 -0.13
C LEU A 86 10.94 -11.05 -0.70
N GLU A 87 12.15 -10.63 -1.08
CA GLU A 87 13.18 -11.53 -1.60
C GLU A 87 13.54 -12.62 -0.58
N ARG A 88 13.79 -12.24 0.66
CA ARG A 88 14.11 -13.16 1.76
C ARG A 88 13.01 -14.17 2.06
N ARG A 89 11.75 -13.81 1.84
CA ARG A 89 10.59 -14.69 2.04
C ARG A 89 10.29 -15.57 0.83
N GLY A 90 10.99 -15.38 -0.29
CA GLY A 90 10.63 -16.02 -1.56
C GLY A 90 9.20 -15.65 -1.98
N ALA A 91 8.79 -14.41 -1.71
CA ALA A 91 7.44 -13.96 -1.99
C ALA A 91 7.15 -13.99 -3.50
N TRP A 92 5.87 -14.06 -3.84
CA TRP A 92 5.35 -14.13 -5.22
C TRP A 92 5.29 -12.76 -5.93
N ALA A 93 6.04 -11.78 -5.43
CA ALA A 93 6.09 -10.42 -5.94
C ALA A 93 7.46 -9.78 -5.67
N LYS A 94 7.82 -8.77 -6.48
CA LYS A 94 8.94 -7.85 -6.23
C LYS A 94 8.42 -6.50 -5.75
N ALA A 95 9.25 -5.75 -5.04
CA ALA A 95 8.97 -4.36 -4.72
C ALA A 95 10.05 -3.45 -5.31
N GLU A 96 9.62 -2.33 -5.88
CA GLU A 96 10.49 -1.24 -6.31
C GLU A 96 10.12 0.03 -5.53
N SER A 97 11.11 0.83 -5.15
CA SER A 97 10.83 2.10 -4.47
C SER A 97 10.04 3.00 -5.42
N TYR A 98 8.89 3.50 -4.95
CA TYR A 98 8.09 4.43 -5.74
C TYR A 98 8.62 5.84 -5.51
N VAL A 99 9.28 6.39 -6.53
CA VAL A 99 9.64 7.81 -6.56
C VAL A 99 8.43 8.52 -7.17
N ASN A 100 7.81 9.42 -6.40
CA ASN A 100 6.87 10.40 -6.96
C ASN A 100 7.71 11.32 -7.86
N ASP A 101 7.82 10.99 -9.14
CA ASP A 101 8.14 12.00 -10.13
C ASP A 101 6.91 12.91 -10.21
N GLU A 102 7.08 14.16 -9.77
CA GLU A 102 6.07 15.23 -9.79
C GLU A 102 5.44 15.43 -11.18
#